data_AF-A0A7K7K870-F1
#
_entry.id   AF-A0A7K7K870-F1
#
_cell.length_a   1.000
_cell.length_b   1.000
_cell.length_c   1.000
_cell.angle_alpha   90.00
_cell.angle_beta   90.00
_cell.angle_gamma   90.00
#
_symmetry.space_group_name_H-M   'P 1'
#
loop_
_entity.id
_entity.type
_entity.pdbx_description
1 polymer ?
#
loop_
_entity_poly.entity_id
_entity_poly.type
_entity_poly.pdbx_seq_one_letter_code
_entity_poly.pdbx_strand_id
1 'polypeptide(L)'
;MSSGAGPAARLCRLERGPDGYGFHLHGEKGKPGQFIRLVEAGSPAERSGLRAGDRLLEVDGENVERESHQQVVERIRAAAGTVSLLVVDSTAEDQLPKQGGAGAEPPVVGGQAAPAPAEPAAREPGGGDQRELRPRLCHMKKGPDGYGFNLHSDKSRPGQYVRAVDPGSPAEAAGLAPQDRIIEV
;
A
#
# COMPACT_ATOMS: atom_id res chain seq x y z
N MET A 1 -22.07 -28.97 -8.07
CA MET A 1 -22.01 -28.38 -6.73
C MET A 1 -20.80 -27.46 -6.72
N SER A 2 -20.96 -26.22 -7.21
CA SER A 2 -19.85 -25.27 -7.33
C SER A 2 -19.92 -24.34 -6.13
N SER A 3 -19.15 -24.65 -5.09
CA SER A 3 -19.04 -23.80 -3.91
C SER A 3 -18.32 -22.51 -4.32
N GLY A 4 -19.09 -21.48 -4.62
CA GLY A 4 -18.61 -20.11 -4.68
C GLY A 4 -18.22 -19.67 -3.27
N ALA A 5 -16.98 -19.93 -2.87
CA ALA A 5 -16.39 -19.23 -1.75
C ALA A 5 -15.82 -17.92 -2.30
N GLY A 6 -16.32 -16.77 -1.83
CA GLY A 6 -15.62 -15.50 -2.02
C GLY A 6 -14.19 -15.58 -1.45
N PRO A 7 -13.35 -14.56 -1.69
CA PRO A 7 -11.96 -14.56 -1.22
C PRO A 7 -11.94 -14.77 0.30
N ALA A 8 -11.60 -15.98 0.73
CA ALA A 8 -11.66 -16.37 2.13
C ALA A 8 -10.32 -16.01 2.76
N ALA A 9 -10.33 -14.98 3.61
CA ALA A 9 -9.18 -14.68 4.44
C ALA A 9 -8.86 -15.89 5.34
N ARG A 10 -7.60 -16.32 5.34
CA ARG A 10 -7.10 -17.46 6.10
C ARG A 10 -6.03 -17.00 7.08
N LEU A 11 -6.22 -17.33 8.34
CA LEU A 11 -5.21 -17.12 9.37
C LEU A 11 -4.28 -18.32 9.42
N CYS A 12 -3.05 -18.14 8.95
CA CYS A 12 -2.00 -19.13 8.95
C CYS A 12 -1.08 -18.88 10.15
N ARG A 13 -0.97 -19.84 11.07
CA ARG A 13 -0.04 -19.74 12.21
C ARG A 13 1.19 -20.58 11.91
N LEU A 14 2.35 -19.94 11.83
CA LEU A 14 3.62 -20.56 11.47
C LEU A 14 4.55 -20.57 12.68
N GLU A 15 5.21 -21.69 12.89
CA GLU A 15 6.28 -21.83 13.88
C GLU A 15 7.64 -21.74 13.18
N ARG A 16 8.59 -21.04 13.79
CA ARG A 16 9.93 -20.86 13.26
C ARG A 16 10.69 -22.18 13.36
N GLY A 17 10.98 -22.78 12.21
CA GLY A 17 11.85 -23.94 12.10
C GLY A 17 13.33 -23.59 12.15
N PRO A 18 14.22 -24.60 12.05
CA PRO A 18 15.67 -24.41 12.02
C PRO A 18 16.12 -23.50 10.85
N ASP A 19 15.48 -23.63 9.68
CA ASP A 19 15.73 -22.84 8.47
C ASP A 19 14.79 -21.62 8.33
N GLY A 20 13.99 -21.33 9.36
CA GLY A 20 12.99 -20.26 9.34
C GLY A 20 11.57 -20.79 9.05
N TYR A 21 10.76 -19.98 8.36
CA TYR A 21 9.35 -20.29 8.13
C TYR A 21 9.08 -21.01 6.79
N GLY A 22 10.03 -20.98 5.86
CA GLY A 22 9.96 -21.65 4.55
C GLY A 22 8.97 -21.05 3.56
N PHE A 23 8.87 -19.72 3.52
CA PHE A 23 8.12 -18.99 2.49
C PHE A 23 8.89 -17.76 2.01
N HIS A 24 8.58 -17.31 0.80
CA HIS A 24 9.18 -16.14 0.18
C HIS A 24 8.15 -15.03 0.05
N LEU A 25 8.42 -13.89 0.67
CA LEU A 25 7.61 -12.68 0.54
C LEU A 25 8.10 -11.83 -0.63
N HIS A 26 7.19 -11.26 -1.41
CA HIS A 26 7.49 -10.34 -2.51
C HIS A 26 6.53 -9.16 -2.50
N GLY A 27 7.04 -7.96 -2.79
CA GLY A 27 6.22 -6.78 -3.05
C GLY A 27 6.19 -6.48 -4.54
N GLU A 28 5.00 -6.30 -5.10
CA GLU A 28 4.84 -5.90 -6.51
C GLU A 28 5.01 -4.39 -6.67
N LYS A 29 5.78 -3.97 -7.70
CA LYS A 29 5.88 -2.55 -8.05
C LYS A 29 4.56 -2.07 -8.62
N GLY A 30 3.88 -1.18 -7.91
CA GLY A 30 2.61 -0.59 -8.34
C GLY A 30 1.35 -1.25 -7.74
N LYS A 31 1.49 -2.36 -6.99
CA LYS A 31 0.40 -2.90 -6.17
C LYS A 31 0.76 -2.77 -4.69
N PRO A 32 -0.08 -2.13 -3.86
CA PRO A 32 0.17 -2.03 -2.43
C PRO A 32 0.02 -3.40 -1.77
N GLY A 33 0.93 -3.71 -0.85
CA GLY A 33 0.89 -4.93 -0.04
C GLY A 33 1.92 -5.97 -0.45
N GLN A 34 1.95 -7.07 0.29
CA GLN A 34 2.95 -8.12 0.17
C GLN A 34 2.30 -9.44 -0.20
N PHE A 35 3.00 -10.23 -1.01
CA PHE A 35 2.48 -11.46 -1.61
C PHE A 35 3.43 -12.61 -1.35
N ILE A 36 2.87 -13.81 -1.18
CA ILE A 36 3.64 -15.02 -1.02
C ILE A 36 4.02 -15.53 -2.41
N ARG A 37 5.31 -15.43 -2.74
CA ARG A 37 5.82 -15.87 -4.05
C ARG A 37 6.02 -17.38 -4.12
N LEU A 38 6.48 -17.97 -3.02
CA LEU A 38 6.83 -19.38 -2.94
C LEU A 38 6.61 -19.86 -1.51
N VAL A 39 6.16 -21.11 -1.38
CA VAL A 39 6.12 -21.85 -0.12
C VAL A 39 6.92 -23.13 -0.35
N GLU A 40 7.87 -23.43 0.54
CA GLU A 40 8.71 -24.62 0.44
C GLU A 40 7.93 -25.85 0.91
N ALA A 41 8.10 -26.97 0.21
CA ALA A 41 7.43 -28.22 0.56
C ALA A 41 7.96 -28.76 1.90
N GLY A 42 7.05 -29.20 2.78
CA GLY A 42 7.40 -29.66 4.12
C GLY A 42 7.81 -28.53 5.09
N SER A 43 7.64 -27.26 4.72
CA SER A 43 7.89 -26.12 5.59
C SER A 43 6.77 -25.91 6.62
N PRO A 44 7.03 -25.17 7.72
CA PRO A 44 5.98 -24.70 8.62
C PRO A 44 4.90 -23.89 7.90
N ALA A 45 5.28 -23.10 6.89
CA ALA A 45 4.35 -22.33 6.06
C ALA A 45 3.35 -23.22 5.32
N GLU A 46 3.82 -24.27 4.64
CA GLU A 46 2.93 -25.20 3.95
C GLU A 46 1.98 -25.91 4.92
N ARG A 47 2.50 -26.38 6.07
CA ARG A 47 1.68 -27.01 7.11
C ARG A 47 0.62 -26.09 7.72
N SER A 48 0.90 -24.79 7.78
CA SER A 48 -0.07 -23.77 8.23
C SER A 48 -1.18 -23.49 7.21
N GLY A 49 -1.03 -23.98 5.98
CA GLY A 49 -1.97 -23.75 4.88
C GLY A 49 -1.70 -22.49 4.07
N LEU A 50 -0.51 -21.89 4.18
CA LEU A 50 -0.03 -20.79 3.34
C LEU A 50 0.22 -21.28 1.91
N ARG A 51 -0.11 -20.47 0.92
CA ARG A 51 0.04 -20.82 -0.50
C ARG A 51 0.76 -19.73 -1.27
N ALA A 52 1.44 -20.14 -2.34
CA ALA A 52 1.96 -19.17 -3.31
C ALA A 52 0.79 -18.46 -4.01
N GLY A 53 0.92 -17.15 -4.19
CA GLY A 53 -0.12 -16.26 -4.68
C GLY A 53 -0.91 -15.55 -3.58
N ASP A 54 -0.86 -16.04 -2.34
CA ASP A 54 -1.60 -15.44 -1.23
C ASP A 54 -1.13 -13.99 -0.97
N ARG A 55 -2.08 -13.08 -0.75
CA ARG A 55 -1.78 -11.71 -0.35
C ARG A 55 -1.79 -11.59 1.17
N LEU A 56 -0.73 -11.05 1.74
CA LEU A 56 -0.58 -10.83 3.17
C LEU A 56 -1.32 -9.55 3.60
N LEU A 57 -2.25 -9.73 4.53
CA LEU A 57 -3.05 -8.66 5.12
C LEU A 57 -2.50 -8.24 6.48
N GLU A 58 -2.21 -9.20 7.35
CA GLU A 58 -1.79 -8.94 8.74
C GLU A 58 -0.67 -9.86 9.20
N VAL A 59 0.18 -9.35 10.11
CA VAL A 59 1.23 -10.10 10.80
C VAL A 59 1.05 -9.92 12.30
N ASP A 60 0.83 -11.02 13.03
CA ASP A 60 0.53 -11.06 14.47
C ASP A 60 -0.61 -10.13 14.91
N GLY A 61 -1.61 -9.96 14.02
CA GLY A 61 -2.77 -9.11 14.26
C GLY A 61 -2.55 -7.62 13.95
N GLU A 62 -1.41 -7.26 13.38
CA GLU A 62 -1.16 -5.92 12.84
C GLU A 62 -1.30 -5.90 11.32
N ASN A 63 -2.11 -4.98 10.79
CA ASN A 63 -2.29 -4.82 9.36
C ASN A 63 -1.01 -4.31 8.68
N VAL A 64 -0.59 -5.00 7.62
CA VAL A 64 0.63 -4.74 6.87
C VAL A 64 0.40 -4.44 5.39
N GLU A 65 -0.86 -4.26 4.97
CA GLU A 65 -1.20 -4.03 3.55
C GLU A 65 -0.59 -2.74 2.98
N ARG A 66 -0.28 -1.78 3.86
CA ARG A 66 0.32 -0.49 3.51
C ARG A 66 1.78 -0.36 3.94
N GLU A 67 2.32 -1.41 4.55
CA GLU A 67 3.70 -1.44 5.01
C GLU A 67 4.63 -1.80 3.86
N SER A 68 5.84 -1.23 3.89
CA SER A 68 6.90 -1.57 2.93
C SER A 68 7.38 -3.02 3.14
N HIS A 69 7.94 -3.61 2.08
CA HIS A 69 8.50 -4.97 2.15
C HIS A 69 9.46 -5.14 3.33
N GLN A 70 10.33 -4.16 3.57
CA GLN A 70 11.28 -4.21 4.67
C GLN A 70 10.59 -4.22 6.04
N GLN A 71 9.61 -3.35 6.28
CA GLN A 71 8.87 -3.29 7.55
C GLN A 71 8.14 -4.60 7.84
N VAL A 72 7.52 -5.21 6.82
CA VAL A 72 6.85 -6.50 6.97
C VAL A 72 7.84 -7.60 7.34
N VAL A 73 9.00 -7.64 6.66
CA VAL A 73 10.06 -8.61 6.97
C VAL A 73 10.61 -8.41 8.38
N GLU A 74 10.82 -7.16 8.81
CA GLU A 74 11.27 -6.85 10.16
C GLU A 74 10.25 -7.30 11.21
N ARG A 75 8.95 -7.10 10.98
CA ARG A 75 7.89 -7.58 11.88
C ARG A 75 7.83 -9.10 11.98
N ILE A 76 7.92 -9.81 10.85
CA ILE A 76 7.98 -11.28 10.82
C ILE A 76 9.23 -11.80 11.54
N ARG A 77 10.36 -11.08 11.44
CA ARG A 77 11.60 -11.41 12.16
C ARG A 77 11.54 -11.08 13.65
N ALA A 78 10.77 -10.05 14.03
CA ALA A 78 10.54 -9.68 15.42
C ALA A 78 9.66 -10.71 16.15
N ALA A 79 8.83 -11.46 15.42
CA ALA A 79 8.05 -12.55 15.97
C ALA A 79 8.99 -13.63 16.56
N ALA A 80 8.94 -13.80 17.88
CA ALA A 80 9.83 -14.67 18.64
C ALA A 80 9.41 -16.14 18.54
N GLY A 81 9.53 -16.73 17.35
CA GLY A 81 9.40 -18.16 17.13
C GLY A 81 8.02 -18.63 16.66
N THR A 82 6.96 -17.83 16.78
CA THR A 82 5.67 -18.12 16.16
C THR A 82 5.11 -16.83 15.57
N VAL A 83 4.65 -16.88 14.33
CA VAL A 83 4.06 -15.73 13.62
C VAL A 83 2.68 -16.12 13.10
N SER A 84 1.71 -15.23 13.24
CA SER A 84 0.36 -15.41 12.71
C SER A 84 0.16 -14.51 11.49
N LEU A 85 0.00 -15.10 10.31
CA LEU A 85 -0.18 -14.38 9.06
C LEU A 85 -1.63 -14.47 8.63
N LEU A 86 -2.32 -13.32 8.52
CA LEU A 86 -3.62 -13.28 7.85
C LEU A 86 -3.39 -13.07 6.36
N VAL A 87 -3.81 -14.03 5.55
CA VAL A 87 -3.68 -13.97 4.10
C VAL A 87 -5.03 -14.08 3.41
N VAL A 88 -5.11 -13.60 2.17
CA VAL A 88 -6.27 -13.81 1.30
C VAL A 88 -5.84 -14.49 0.01
N ASP A 89 -6.65 -15.46 -0.41
CA ASP A 89 -6.44 -16.20 -1.65
C ASP A 89 -6.64 -15.25 -2.85
N SER A 90 -5.64 -15.17 -3.73
CA SER A 90 -5.65 -14.27 -4.88
C SER A 90 -6.31 -14.88 -6.11
N THR A 91 -7.30 -15.76 -5.96
CA THR A 91 -8.06 -16.39 -7.08
C THR A 91 -8.73 -15.42 -8.06
N ALA A 92 -8.51 -14.11 -7.93
CA ALA A 92 -8.96 -13.09 -8.86
C ALA A 92 -7.90 -12.54 -9.83
N GLU A 93 -6.59 -12.88 -9.75
CA GLU A 93 -5.62 -12.15 -10.60
C GLU A 93 -4.37 -12.90 -11.12
N ASP A 94 -4.42 -14.24 -11.23
CA ASP A 94 -3.46 -14.97 -12.06
C ASP A 94 -3.97 -15.06 -13.51
N GLN A 95 -3.84 -13.96 -14.25
CA GLN A 95 -3.69 -13.98 -15.71
C GLN A 95 -2.71 -12.87 -16.12
N LEU A 96 -1.44 -13.01 -15.77
CA LEU A 96 -0.38 -12.57 -16.68
C LEU A 96 0.89 -13.40 -16.50
N PRO A 97 1.24 -14.25 -17.48
CA PRO A 97 2.46 -15.04 -17.41
C PRO A 97 3.71 -14.17 -17.62
N LYS A 98 4.68 -14.39 -16.72
CA LYS A 98 6.14 -14.39 -16.91
C LYS A 98 6.68 -13.88 -18.26
N GLN A 99 7.54 -12.86 -18.25
CA GLN A 99 8.85 -12.79 -18.96
C GLN A 99 9.74 -11.78 -18.19
N GLY A 100 11.00 -12.01 -17.80
CA GLY A 100 12.00 -12.93 -18.33
C GLY A 100 13.03 -12.20 -19.20
N GLY A 101 13.89 -11.35 -18.60
CA GLY A 101 15.26 -11.10 -19.08
C GLY A 101 15.52 -10.08 -20.22
N ALA A 102 16.47 -9.19 -19.94
CA ALA A 102 17.47 -8.58 -20.83
C ALA A 102 17.05 -7.67 -22.01
N GLY A 103 17.43 -6.39 -21.89
CA GLY A 103 18.28 -5.73 -22.89
C GLY A 103 17.62 -4.86 -23.98
N ALA A 104 18.19 -3.65 -24.09
CA ALA A 104 18.20 -2.72 -25.22
C ALA A 104 17.09 -1.65 -25.35
N GLU A 105 17.62 -0.44 -25.52
CA GLU A 105 17.03 0.90 -25.63
C GLU A 105 16.36 1.18 -27.00
N PRO A 106 15.68 2.34 -27.19
CA PRO A 106 14.51 2.54 -28.06
C PRO A 106 14.88 3.03 -29.48
N PRO A 107 13.88 3.38 -30.34
CA PRO A 107 13.65 4.82 -30.55
C PRO A 107 12.24 5.29 -31.02
N VAL A 108 11.90 6.50 -30.55
CA VAL A 108 11.30 7.71 -31.19
C VAL A 108 10.09 7.65 -32.16
N VAL A 109 9.09 8.50 -31.88
CA VAL A 109 8.50 9.57 -32.75
C VAL A 109 7.37 10.26 -31.95
N GLY A 110 7.46 11.53 -31.54
CA GLY A 110 7.15 12.77 -32.29
C GLY A 110 5.62 12.96 -32.43
N GLY A 111 4.92 14.00 -31.97
CA GLY A 111 5.20 15.25 -31.24
C GLY A 111 3.92 16.12 -31.19
N GLN A 112 3.92 17.14 -30.30
CA GLN A 112 3.09 18.40 -30.29
C GLN A 112 1.55 18.27 -30.17
N ALA A 113 0.76 19.20 -29.60
CA ALA A 113 0.85 20.32 -28.66
C ALA A 113 -0.62 20.75 -28.38
N ALA A 114 -0.93 21.29 -27.20
CA ALA A 114 -2.26 21.81 -26.79
C ALA A 114 -2.63 23.15 -27.51
N PRO A 115 -3.82 23.83 -27.34
CA PRO A 115 -4.57 24.10 -26.09
C PRO A 115 -6.14 24.21 -26.18
N ALA A 116 -6.78 24.48 -25.03
CA ALA A 116 -8.24 24.75 -24.78
C ALA A 116 -8.66 26.21 -25.15
N PRO A 117 -9.95 26.71 -25.03
CA PRO A 117 -10.71 26.89 -23.76
C PRO A 117 -12.31 26.99 -23.77
N ALA A 118 -12.90 26.99 -22.55
CA ALA A 118 -14.10 27.69 -22.00
C ALA A 118 -15.61 27.33 -22.27
N GLU A 119 -16.26 26.69 -21.26
CA GLU A 119 -17.50 27.00 -20.44
C GLU A 119 -18.85 27.58 -21.01
N PRO A 120 -20.02 27.60 -20.29
CA PRO A 120 -20.51 26.94 -19.04
C PRO A 120 -22.01 26.41 -19.02
N ALA A 121 -22.38 25.76 -17.89
CA ALA A 121 -23.70 25.67 -17.21
C ALA A 121 -24.83 24.70 -17.67
N ALA A 122 -25.19 23.73 -16.80
CA ALA A 122 -26.57 23.49 -16.30
C ALA A 122 -26.66 22.37 -15.21
N ARG A 123 -27.23 22.77 -14.07
CA ARG A 123 -27.91 22.10 -12.93
C ARG A 123 -28.16 20.57 -12.93
N GLU A 124 -27.99 19.93 -11.76
CA GLU A 124 -29.04 19.38 -10.85
C GLU A 124 -28.39 18.47 -9.74
N PRO A 125 -29.08 18.20 -8.61
CA PRO A 125 -28.47 17.78 -7.34
C PRO A 125 -28.42 16.25 -7.15
N GLY A 126 -27.31 15.72 -6.66
CA GLY A 126 -27.13 14.29 -6.36
C GLY A 126 -26.17 14.10 -5.19
N GLY A 127 -26.55 13.25 -4.24
CA GLY A 127 -25.80 13.03 -3.01
C GLY A 127 -24.44 12.36 -3.21
N GLY A 128 -23.56 12.64 -2.26
CA GLY A 128 -22.40 11.79 -1.97
C GLY A 128 -21.29 11.82 -3.01
N ASP A 129 -20.81 13.01 -3.40
CA ASP A 129 -19.53 13.10 -4.10
C ASP A 129 -18.40 12.71 -3.15
N GLN A 130 -17.94 11.47 -3.34
CA GLN A 130 -16.58 11.04 -3.07
C GLN A 130 -15.64 12.12 -3.63
N ARG A 131 -15.29 13.11 -2.80
CA ARG A 131 -14.24 14.07 -3.14
C ARG A 131 -13.02 13.22 -3.43
N GLU A 132 -12.70 13.04 -4.71
CA GLU A 132 -11.44 12.47 -5.19
C GLU A 132 -10.34 13.15 -4.37
N LEU A 133 -9.83 12.43 -3.36
CA LEU A 133 -8.71 12.89 -2.57
C LEU A 133 -7.52 12.84 -3.52
N ARG A 134 -7.28 13.94 -4.24
CA ARG A 134 -6.18 14.04 -5.20
C ARG A 134 -4.91 14.28 -4.39
N PRO A 135 -4.03 13.28 -4.24
CA PRO A 135 -2.77 13.49 -3.54
C PRO A 135 -1.99 14.57 -4.28
N ARG A 136 -1.51 15.58 -3.53
CA ARG A 136 -0.69 16.65 -4.07
C ARG A 136 0.72 16.48 -3.51
N LEU A 137 1.71 16.50 -4.40
CA LEU A 137 3.10 16.54 -3.98
C LEU A 137 3.41 17.98 -3.55
N CYS A 138 3.53 18.20 -2.25
CA CYS A 138 3.90 19.48 -1.67
C CYS A 138 5.42 19.48 -1.42
N HIS A 139 6.16 20.38 -2.07
CA HIS A 139 7.58 20.57 -1.79
C HIS A 139 7.76 21.82 -0.92
N MET A 140 8.20 21.63 0.32
CA MET A 140 8.44 22.72 1.27
C MET A 140 9.84 22.62 1.87
N LYS A 141 10.50 23.78 2.01
CA LYS A 141 11.81 23.87 2.66
C LYS A 141 11.61 24.18 4.14
N LYS A 142 12.36 23.49 5.00
CA LYS A 142 12.32 23.71 6.44
C LYS A 142 12.75 25.15 6.76
N GLY A 143 11.88 25.91 7.42
CA GLY A 143 12.17 27.24 7.94
C GLY A 143 12.90 27.19 9.29
N PRO A 144 13.20 28.35 9.90
CA PRO A 144 13.87 28.44 11.20
C PRO A 144 13.07 27.74 12.32
N ASP A 145 11.74 27.84 12.30
CA ASP A 145 10.83 27.20 13.28
C ASP A 145 10.28 25.84 12.80
N GLY A 146 10.83 25.27 11.72
CA GLY A 146 10.38 24.01 11.13
C GLY A 146 9.47 24.23 9.90
N TYR A 147 8.49 23.35 9.71
CA TYR A 147 7.61 23.38 8.54
C TYR A 147 6.30 24.18 8.76
N GLY A 148 5.96 24.48 10.02
CA GLY A 148 4.78 25.29 10.39
C GLY A 148 3.43 24.59 10.18
N PHE A 149 3.36 23.31 10.53
CA PHE A 149 2.11 22.57 10.63
C PHE A 149 2.15 21.60 11.81
N ASN A 150 0.97 21.27 12.33
CA ASN A 150 0.82 20.33 13.43
C ASN A 150 0.12 19.06 12.95
N LEU A 151 0.62 17.88 13.33
CA LEU A 151 0.02 16.59 12.99
C LEU A 151 -0.82 16.06 14.16
N HIS A 152 -1.89 15.36 13.82
CA HIS A 152 -2.67 14.58 14.76
C HIS A 152 -2.98 13.20 14.19
N SER A 153 -2.96 12.21 15.08
CA SER A 153 -3.31 10.83 14.79
C SER A 153 -4.70 10.56 15.35
N ASP A 154 -5.62 10.19 14.48
CA ASP A 154 -6.99 9.85 14.88
C ASP A 154 -7.05 8.33 15.15
N LYS A 155 -7.46 7.93 16.35
CA LYS A 155 -7.57 6.50 16.72
C LYS A 155 -8.65 5.76 15.94
N SER A 156 -9.61 6.48 15.37
CA SER A 156 -10.69 5.94 14.53
C SER A 156 -10.35 5.93 13.05
N ARG A 157 -9.36 6.72 12.62
CA ARG A 157 -8.94 6.84 11.22
C ARG A 157 -7.43 6.68 11.10
N PRO A 158 -6.91 5.53 10.63
CA PRO A 158 -5.47 5.32 10.52
C PRO A 158 -4.86 6.33 9.53
N GLY A 159 -3.80 7.02 9.95
CA GLY A 159 -3.06 8.01 9.17
C GLY A 159 -2.71 9.27 9.96
N GLN A 160 -1.83 10.08 9.38
CA GLN A 160 -1.45 11.38 9.90
C GLN A 160 -2.26 12.45 9.21
N TYR A 161 -2.94 13.27 10.01
CA TYR A 161 -3.76 14.37 9.52
C TYR A 161 -3.20 15.69 10.01
N VAL A 162 -3.21 16.68 9.15
CA VAL A 162 -2.83 18.05 9.49
C VAL A 162 -3.91 18.63 10.39
N ARG A 163 -3.56 18.94 11.63
CA ARG A 163 -4.47 19.56 12.61
C ARG A 163 -4.60 21.06 12.36
N ALA A 164 -3.48 21.72 12.10
CA ALA A 164 -3.39 23.15 11.88
C ALA A 164 -2.14 23.47 11.05
N VAL A 165 -2.19 24.57 10.31
CA VAL A 165 -1.06 25.13 9.54
C VAL A 165 -0.88 26.57 10.01
N ASP A 166 0.36 26.95 10.29
CA ASP A 166 0.69 28.28 10.76
C ASP A 166 0.65 29.28 9.59
N PRO A 167 0.06 30.48 9.77
CA PRO A 167 0.01 31.49 8.71
C PRO A 167 1.42 31.96 8.31
N GLY A 168 1.70 32.02 7.01
CA GLY A 168 3.00 32.41 6.47
C GLY A 168 4.10 31.34 6.61
N SER A 169 3.73 30.12 6.97
CA SER A 169 4.66 28.99 7.05
C SER A 169 5.03 28.40 5.68
N PRO A 170 6.15 27.66 5.58
CA PRO A 170 6.48 26.90 4.37
C PRO A 170 5.40 25.89 3.98
N ALA A 171 4.66 25.34 4.94
CA ALA A 171 3.56 24.42 4.70
C ALA A 171 2.35 25.09 4.06
N GLU A 172 1.94 26.27 4.54
CA GLU A 172 0.88 27.06 3.90
C GLU A 172 1.27 27.47 2.48
N ALA A 173 2.51 27.94 2.29
CA ALA A 173 3.03 28.31 0.97
C ALA A 173 3.10 27.13 -0.01
N ALA A 174 3.29 25.91 0.49
CA ALA A 174 3.25 24.67 -0.29
C ALA A 174 1.83 24.14 -0.51
N GLY A 175 0.81 24.84 0.01
CA GLY A 175 -0.60 24.52 -0.17
C GLY A 175 -1.12 23.43 0.76
N LEU A 176 -0.43 23.17 1.88
CA LEU A 176 -0.91 22.27 2.92
C LEU A 176 -2.07 22.93 3.67
N ALA A 177 -3.18 22.20 3.86
CA ALA A 177 -4.36 22.69 4.54
C ALA A 177 -4.68 21.87 5.81
N PRO A 178 -5.39 22.45 6.78
CA PRO A 178 -5.99 21.68 7.88
C PRO A 178 -6.89 20.57 7.34
N GLN A 179 -6.87 19.42 8.00
CA GLN A 179 -7.56 18.17 7.63
C GLN A 179 -6.93 17.39 6.47
N ASP A 180 -5.85 17.91 5.86
CA ASP A 180 -5.11 17.15 4.86
C ASP A 180 -4.54 15.88 5.47
N ARG A 181 -4.62 14.79 4.70
CA ARG A 181 -4.04 13.51 5.07
C ARG A 181 -2.67 13.39 4.43
N ILE A 182 -1.66 13.16 5.26
CA ILE A 182 -0.33 12.84 4.78
C ILE A 182 -0.34 11.40 4.27
N ILE A 183 0.05 11.24 3.01
CA ILE A 183 0.13 9.96 2.33
C ILE A 183 1.58 9.47 2.29
N GLU A 184 2.52 10.38 2.03
CA GLU A 184 3.96 10.14 1.88
C GLU A 184 4.74 11.43 2.21
N VAL A 185 5.98 11.31 2.70
CA VAL A 185 6.87 12.44 3.09
C VAL A 185 8.26 12.29 2.50
#